data_AF-A0AA44R7Z9-F1
#
_entry.id   AF-A0AA44R7Z9-F1
#
_cell.length_a   1.000
_cell.length_b   1.000
_cell.length_c   1.000
_cell.angle_alpha   90.00
_cell.angle_beta   90.00
_cell.angle_gamma   90.00
#
_symmetry.space_group_name_H-M   'P 1'
#
loop_
_entity.id
_entity.type
_entity.pdbx_description
1 polymer ?
#
loop_
_entity_poly.entity_id
_entity_poly.type
_entity_poly.pdbx_seq_one_letter_code
_entity_poly.pdbx_strand_id
1 'polypeptide(L)' 'MESEKLAVKSVFNSNLKESLRPFRTEVKGYDITNTKVGQTKIEGTKTWKDDNAKDRPEMIKVDLLQNGKVIATYWG' A
#
# COMPACT_ATOMS: atom_id res chain seq x y z
N MET A 1 24.40 5.43 22.38
CA MET A 1 24.24 6.48 21.35
C MET A 1 23.06 6.06 20.51
N GLU A 2 21.94 6.71 20.77
CA GLU A 2 20.66 6.45 20.13
C GLU A 2 20.76 6.98 18.71
N SER A 3 20.99 6.09 17.73
CA SER A 3 21.02 6.48 16.32
C SER A 3 19.64 6.99 15.97
N GLU A 4 19.55 8.29 15.70
CA GLU A 4 18.34 9.00 15.35
C GLU A 4 17.52 8.15 14.37
N LYS A 5 16.30 7.80 14.79
CA LYS A 5 15.28 7.30 13.88
C LYS A 5 15.11 8.36 12.79
N LEU A 6 15.81 8.20 11.68
CA LEU A 6 15.56 8.94 10.44
C LEU A 6 14.08 8.75 10.16
N ALA A 7 13.31 9.80 10.42
CA ALA A 7 11.87 9.79 10.28
C ALA A 7 11.56 9.64 8.78
N VAL A 8 11.42 8.39 8.33
CA VAL A 8 10.84 8.07 7.03
C VAL A 8 9.36 8.46 7.12
N LYS A 9 9.06 9.74 6.89
CA LYS A 9 7.72 10.18 6.56
C LYS A 9 7.44 9.72 5.14
N SER A 10 7.14 8.43 4.98
CA SER A 10 6.54 7.92 3.75
C SER A 10 5.19 8.59 3.59
N VAL A 11 5.07 9.50 2.64
CA VAL A 11 3.78 10.06 2.24
C VAL A 11 3.15 9.05 1.29
N PHE A 12 2.41 8.09 1.85
CA PHE A 12 1.55 7.22 1.06
C PHE A 12 0.31 8.02 0.65
N ASN A 13 0.26 8.48 -0.59
CA ASN A 13 -0.94 9.07 -1.17
C ASN A 13 -1.93 7.94 -1.47
N SER A 14 -2.86 7.68 -0.55
CA SER A 14 -3.97 6.75 -0.77
C SER A 14 -5.00 7.40 -1.70
N ASN A 15 -4.81 7.29 -3.01
CA ASN A 15 -5.85 7.64 -3.97
C ASN A 15 -6.85 6.49 -4.07
N LEU A 16 -7.96 6.59 -3.33
CA LEU A 16 -9.04 5.61 -3.39
C LEU A 16 -9.83 5.82 -4.70
N LYS A 17 -9.53 5.03 -5.74
CA LYS A 17 -10.38 4.96 -6.93
C LYS A 17 -11.28 3.72 -6.80
N GLU A 18 -12.46 3.91 -6.22
CA GLU A 18 -13.47 2.85 -6.07
C GLU A 18 -13.90 2.33 -7.46
N SER A 19 -14.02 1.01 -7.61
CA SER A 19 -14.69 0.41 -8.78
C SER A 19 -16.19 0.75 -8.72
N LEU A 20 -16.79 1.11 -9.85
CA LEU A 20 -18.19 1.57 -9.97
C LEU A 20 -19.26 0.56 -9.50
N ARG A 21 -18.87 -0.65 -9.08
CA ARG A 21 -19.70 -1.56 -8.29
C ARG A 21 -18.89 -2.15 -7.14
N PRO A 22 -19.06 -1.67 -5.90
CA PRO A 22 -18.37 -2.21 -4.74
C PRO A 22 -18.90 -3.59 -4.32
N PHE A 23 -19.90 -4.14 -5.02
CA PHE A 23 -20.52 -5.42 -4.70
C PHE A 23 -20.74 -6.28 -5.95
N ARG A 24 -20.49 -7.58 -5.79
CA ARG A 24 -20.93 -8.65 -6.69
C ARG A 24 -22.06 -9.41 -6.00
N THR A 25 -23.17 -9.57 -6.70
CA THR A 25 -24.33 -10.32 -6.21
C THR A 25 -24.37 -11.70 -6.88
N GLU A 26 -24.66 -12.74 -6.10
CA GLU A 26 -24.88 -14.10 -6.58
C GLU A 26 -26.22 -14.60 -6.02
N VAL A 27 -27.05 -15.23 -6.87
CA VAL A 27 -28.39 -15.72 -6.52
C VAL A 27 -28.41 -17.24 -6.68
N LYS A 28 -28.83 -17.97 -5.63
CA LYS A 28 -28.98 -19.43 -5.61
C LYS A 28 -30.33 -19.81 -5.02
N GLY A 29 -31.30 -20.13 -5.88
CA GLY A 29 -32.68 -20.36 -5.44
C GLY A 29 -33.25 -19.10 -4.78
N TYR A 30 -33.56 -19.18 -3.49
CA TYR A 30 -34.02 -18.04 -2.68
C TYR A 30 -32.91 -17.31 -1.93
N ASP A 31 -31.67 -17.81 -1.98
CA ASP A 31 -30.53 -17.20 -1.31
C ASP A 31 -29.87 -16.13 -2.18
N ILE A 32 -29.65 -14.96 -1.59
CA ILE A 32 -28.95 -13.82 -2.21
C ILE A 32 -27.67 -13.53 -1.42
N THR A 33 -26.52 -13.67 -2.06
CA THR A 33 -25.21 -13.35 -1.47
C THR A 33 -24.66 -12.07 -2.09
N ASN A 34 -24.42 -11.04 -1.27
CA ASN A 34 -23.71 -9.82 -1.67
C ASN A 34 -22.27 -9.87 -1.17
N THR A 35 -21.31 -9.91 -2.11
CA THR A 35 -19.87 -9.91 -1.81
C THR A 35 -19.30 -8.53 -2.09
N LYS A 36 -18.63 -7.91 -1.11
CA LYS A 36 -17.90 -6.66 -1.37
C LYS A 36 -16.72 -6.96 -2.29
N VAL A 37 -16.70 -6.35 -3.46
CA VAL A 37 -15.64 -6.48 -4.48
C VAL A 37 -15.06 -5.11 -4.79
N GLY A 38 -13.74 -5.02 -4.83
CA GLY A 38 -13.04 -3.78 -5.12
C GLY A 38 -11.56 -4.06 -5.19
N GLN A 39 -10.90 -3.46 -6.17
CA GLN A 39 -9.44 -3.42 -6.23
C GLN A 39 -9.01 -2.02 -5.84
N THR A 40 -8.09 -1.92 -4.88
CA THR A 40 -7.44 -0.66 -4.54
C THR A 40 -6.08 -0.65 -5.21
N LYS A 41 -5.82 0.33 -6.08
CA LYS A 41 -4.49 0.59 -6.61
C LYS A 41 -3.72 1.41 -5.57
N ILE A 42 -2.54 0.94 -5.19
CA ILE A 42 -1.66 1.63 -4.24
C ILE A 42 -0.38 1.98 -4.99
N GLU A 43 -0.04 3.27 -5.00
CA GLU A 43 1.17 3.80 -5.63
C GLU A 43 1.85 4.75 -4.64
N GLY A 44 3.18 4.77 -4.66
CA GLY A 44 3.97 5.64 -3.81
C GLY A 44 5.34 5.91 -4.43
N THR A 45 5.89 7.07 -4.12
CA THR A 45 7.22 7.48 -4.58
C THR A 45 8.10 7.67 -3.37
N LYS A 46 9.28 7.05 -3.36
CA LYS A 46 10.31 7.39 -2.37
C LYS A 46 11.06 8.62 -2.85
N THR A 47 11.15 9.63 -1.99
CA THR A 47 11.99 10.81 -2.21
C THR A 47 12.91 11.01 -1.03
N TRP A 48 14.20 11.21 -1.30
CA TRP A 48 15.21 11.56 -0.32
C TRP A 48 15.24 13.09 -0.16
N LYS A 49 15.20 13.61 1.07
CA LYS A 49 15.30 15.04 1.41
C LYS A 49 16.52 15.29 2.30
N ASP A 50 17.69 15.00 1.74
CA ASP A 50 18.96 14.87 2.44
C ASP A 50 20.11 15.55 1.66
N ASP A 51 19.81 16.55 0.82
CA ASP A 51 20.77 17.30 0.00
C ASP A 51 21.75 16.43 -0.80
N ASN A 52 21.27 15.28 -1.30
CA ASN A 52 22.06 14.34 -2.10
C ASN A 52 23.21 13.67 -1.34
N ALA A 53 22.92 13.21 -0.11
CA ALA A 53 23.81 12.38 0.68
C ALA A 53 24.42 11.23 -0.15
N LYS A 54 25.73 10.98 0.08
CA LYS A 54 26.51 9.98 -0.68
C LYS A 54 26.22 8.54 -0.28
N ASP A 55 25.76 8.32 0.95
CA ASP A 55 25.65 6.98 1.54
C ASP A 55 24.21 6.43 1.48
N ARG A 56 23.55 6.62 0.34
CA ARG A 56 22.21 6.09 0.11
C ARG A 56 22.30 4.60 -0.24
N PRO A 57 21.39 3.77 0.29
CA PRO A 57 21.31 2.39 -0.17
C PRO A 57 20.87 2.36 -1.64
N GLU A 58 21.46 1.44 -2.41
CA GLU A 58 21.07 1.19 -3.80
C GLU A 58 19.66 0.62 -3.92
N MET A 59 19.16 0.01 -2.84
CA MET A 59 17.86 -0.66 -2.81
C MET A 59 17.14 -0.43 -1.48
N ILE A 60 15.82 -0.28 -1.55
CA ILE A 60 14.90 -0.23 -0.42
C ILE A 60 13.93 -1.41 -0.46
N LYS A 61 13.56 -1.90 0.72
CA LYS A 61 12.48 -2.86 0.89
C LYS A 61 11.19 -2.11 1.23
N VAL A 62 10.11 -2.41 0.52
CA VAL A 62 8.78 -1.85 0.78
C VAL A 62 7.81 -3.00 1.01
N ASP A 63 7.25 -3.09 2.21
CA ASP A 63 6.20 -4.06 2.53
C ASP A 63 4.83 -3.40 2.42
N LEU A 64 3.91 -4.03 1.68
CA LEU A 64 2.51 -3.68 1.63
C LEU A 64 1.76 -4.48 2.70
N LEU A 65 1.11 -3.79 3.64
CA LEU A 65 0.37 -4.41 4.74
C LEU A 65 -1.14 -4.27 4.55
N GLN A 66 -1.86 -5.36 4.80
CA GLN A 66 -3.31 -5.38 4.95
C GLN A 66 -3.64 -5.91 6.34
N ASN A 67 -4.34 -5.11 7.15
CA ASN A 67 -4.69 -5.45 8.53
C ASN A 67 -3.49 -5.90 9.39
N GLY A 68 -2.35 -5.23 9.25
CA GLY A 68 -1.12 -5.54 9.98
C GLY A 68 -0.33 -6.73 9.44
N LYS A 69 -0.80 -7.44 8.40
CA LYS A 69 -0.08 -8.55 7.76
C LYS A 69 0.53 -8.12 6.44
N VAL A 70 1.77 -8.50 6.19
CA VAL A 70 2.43 -8.29 4.89
C VAL A 70 1.73 -9.16 3.83
N ILE A 71 1.26 -8.51 2.76
CA ILE A 71 0.62 -9.16 1.61
C ILE A 71 1.47 -9.10 0.35
N ALA A 72 2.45 -8.20 0.28
CA ALA A 72 3.44 -8.12 -0.80
C ALA A 72 4.71 -7.42 -0.30
N THR A 73 5.84 -7.76 -0.90
CA THR A 73 7.12 -7.10 -0.67
C THR A 73 7.70 -6.69 -2.02
N TYR A 74 8.16 -5.45 -2.10
CA TYR A 74 8.78 -4.85 -3.27
C TYR A 74 10.20 -4.42 -2.94
N TRP A 75 11.07 -4.53 -3.95
CA TRP A 75 12.46 -4.11 -3.92
C TRP A 75 12.65 -3.11 -5.05
N GLY A 76 13.32 -1.99 -4.77
CA GLY A 76 13.60 -0.96 -5.77
C GLY A 76 14.50 0.13 -5.24
#